data_AF-D7KQ19-F1
#
_entry.id   AF-D7KQ19-F1
#
_cell.length_a   1.000
_cell.length_b   1.000
_cell.length_c   1.000
_cell.angle_alpha   90.00
_cell.angle_beta   90.00
_cell.angle_gamma   90.00
#
_symmetry.space_group_name_H-M   'P 1'
#
loop_
_entity.id
_entity.type
_entity.pdbx_description
1 polymer ?
#
loop_
_entity_poly.entity_id
_entity_poly.type
_entity_poly.pdbx_seq_one_letter_code
_entity_poly.pdbx_strand_id
1 'polypeptide(L)'
;MEYERGLQCVSAFSSIGRFMDDLTEVDDYTTSNTSRLSTNASSPSFALYKIARITPLVLTYYRLCLGNENYNVSLHFSEIIITDDSSFYSFGKRVFDIYVQERLVVKNFNIKEAADRSGKPIIKTIVVHVSRL
;
A
#
# COMPACT_ATOMS: atom_id res chain seq x y z
N MET A 1 1.78 -1.17 40.99
CA MET A 1 0.85 -0.29 40.26
C MET A 1 1.56 0.13 39.00
N GLU A 2 1.31 -0.60 37.92
CA GLU A 2 1.95 -0.40 36.62
C GLU A 2 1.12 0.60 35.83
N TYR A 3 1.77 1.69 35.43
CA TYR A 3 1.14 2.83 34.75
C TYR A 3 0.89 2.46 33.29
N GLU A 4 -0.24 1.80 33.01
CA GLU A 4 -0.72 1.62 31.64
C GLU A 4 -1.12 2.99 31.07
N ARG A 5 -0.18 3.66 30.40
CA ARG A 5 -0.46 4.86 29.60
C ARG A 5 -1.43 4.48 28.50
N GLY A 6 -2.62 5.09 28.52
CA GLY A 6 -3.66 4.89 27.52
C GLY A 6 -3.14 4.99 26.10
N LEU A 7 -3.06 3.85 25.42
CA LEU A 7 -2.71 3.76 24.01
C LEU A 7 -3.95 4.10 23.16
N GLN A 8 -3.80 4.95 22.13
CA GLN A 8 -4.87 5.40 21.24
C GLN A 8 -4.64 4.91 19.82
N CYS A 9 -5.61 4.21 19.24
CA CYS A 9 -5.40 3.45 18.00
C CYS A 9 -5.53 4.29 16.72
N VAL A 10 -4.44 4.40 15.96
CA VAL A 10 -4.40 4.96 14.61
C VAL A 10 -4.90 3.92 13.63
N SER A 11 -5.78 4.35 12.73
CA SER A 11 -6.38 3.53 11.68
C SER A 11 -5.87 3.95 10.31
N ALA A 12 -5.45 3.02 9.46
CA ALA A 12 -5.15 3.27 8.05
C ALA A 12 -5.93 2.32 7.15
N PHE A 13 -6.34 2.79 5.97
CA PHE A 13 -7.05 2.00 4.96
C PHE A 13 -6.29 1.97 3.62
N SER A 14 -6.38 0.82 2.96
CA SER A 14 -6.04 0.64 1.54
C SER A 14 -7.16 -0.15 0.88
N SER A 15 -7.65 0.31 -0.28
CA SER A 15 -8.57 -0.42 -1.16
C SER A 15 -7.77 -1.15 -2.24
N ILE A 16 -8.25 -2.30 -2.72
CA ILE A 16 -7.63 -3.02 -3.84
C ILE A 16 -8.74 -3.31 -4.91
N GLY A 17 -8.41 -3.74 -6.16
CA GLY A 17 -9.35 -4.10 -7.26
C GLY A 17 -9.24 -5.57 -7.81
N ARG A 18 -10.25 -6.09 -8.56
CA ARG A 18 -10.35 -7.50 -9.05
C ARG A 18 -9.62 -7.57 -10.36
N PHE A 19 -8.58 -8.39 -10.43
CA PHE A 19 -8.00 -8.73 -11.72
C PHE A 19 -8.79 -9.90 -12.30
N MET A 20 -9.07 -9.79 -13.60
CA MET A 20 -9.81 -10.81 -14.34
C MET A 20 -8.97 -12.09 -14.42
N ASP A 21 -9.58 -13.16 -13.92
CA ASP A 21 -9.42 -14.59 -14.23
C ASP A 21 -8.07 -15.01 -14.88
N ASP A 22 -7.20 -15.64 -14.09
CA ASP A 22 -6.16 -16.52 -14.62
C ASP A 22 -6.70 -17.96 -14.59
N LEU A 23 -6.53 -18.70 -15.69
CA LEU A 23 -7.10 -20.04 -15.94
C LEU A 23 -6.43 -21.14 -15.12
N THR A 24 -5.96 -20.84 -13.91
CA THR A 24 -5.28 -21.79 -13.03
C THR A 24 -6.11 -21.99 -11.76
N GLU A 25 -6.36 -23.25 -11.39
CA GLU A 25 -7.19 -23.64 -10.23
C GLU A 25 -6.60 -23.27 -8.86
N VAL A 26 -5.64 -22.35 -8.81
CA VAL A 26 -5.02 -21.85 -7.58
C VAL A 26 -5.40 -20.39 -7.43
N ASP A 27 -6.26 -20.12 -6.44
CA ASP A 27 -6.59 -18.80 -5.95
C ASP A 27 -5.36 -18.15 -5.26
N ASP A 28 -4.29 -17.86 -6.02
CA ASP A 28 -3.13 -17.14 -5.50
C ASP A 28 -3.45 -15.65 -5.45
N TYR A 29 -3.85 -15.20 -4.26
CA TYR A 29 -4.18 -13.81 -3.99
C TYR A 29 -2.94 -12.90 -3.92
N THR A 30 -1.75 -13.45 -4.14
CA THR A 30 -0.48 -12.76 -4.06
C THR A 30 0.31 -13.01 -5.35
N THR A 31 0.92 -11.96 -5.90
CA THR A 31 1.89 -12.08 -6.97
C THR A 31 3.23 -11.54 -6.52
N SER A 32 4.29 -12.11 -7.07
CA SER A 32 5.64 -11.59 -6.86
C SER A 32 6.27 -11.27 -8.21
N ASN A 33 6.94 -10.11 -8.28
CA ASN A 33 7.63 -9.69 -9.49
C ASN A 33 8.90 -8.93 -9.11
N THR A 34 10.03 -9.58 -9.31
CA THR A 34 11.36 -9.05 -8.97
C THR A 34 12.05 -8.39 -10.14
N SER A 35 11.77 -8.82 -11.38
CA SER A 35 12.44 -8.33 -12.59
C SER A 35 12.04 -6.91 -12.97
N ARG A 36 10.89 -6.44 -12.48
CA ARG A 36 10.34 -5.11 -12.80
C ARG A 36 10.72 -4.03 -11.80
N LEU A 37 11.26 -4.39 -10.64
CA LEU A 37 11.62 -3.42 -9.60
C LEU A 37 12.84 -2.60 -10.01
N SER A 38 12.78 -1.28 -9.84
CA SER A 38 13.92 -0.40 -10.07
C SER A 38 14.93 -0.39 -8.91
N THR A 39 14.59 -1.05 -7.79
CA THR A 39 15.46 -1.15 -6.61
C THR A 39 16.50 -2.25 -6.77
N ASN A 40 17.71 -2.02 -6.30
CA ASN A 40 18.76 -3.04 -6.25
C ASN A 40 18.30 -4.24 -5.39
N ALA A 41 18.45 -5.46 -5.92
CA ALA A 41 18.10 -6.71 -5.25
C ALA A 41 18.83 -6.91 -3.90
N SER A 42 20.01 -6.30 -3.74
CA SER A 42 20.77 -6.32 -2.48
C SER A 42 20.27 -5.31 -1.44
N SER A 43 19.32 -4.43 -1.79
CA SER A 43 18.75 -3.46 -0.86
C SER A 43 17.79 -4.13 0.13
N PRO A 44 17.84 -3.81 1.43
CA PRO A 44 16.87 -4.31 2.41
C PRO A 44 15.41 -4.00 2.04
N SER A 45 15.20 -2.87 1.35
CA SER A 45 13.88 -2.43 0.90
C SER A 45 13.32 -3.24 -0.28
N PHE A 46 14.15 -4.00 -1.00
CA PHE A 46 13.71 -4.82 -2.13
C PHE A 46 12.64 -5.83 -1.72
N ALA A 47 12.81 -6.43 -0.54
CA ALA A 47 11.87 -7.40 0.02
C ALA A 47 10.48 -6.79 0.28
N LEU A 48 10.39 -5.47 0.51
CA LEU A 48 9.12 -4.78 0.78
C LEU A 48 8.28 -4.60 -0.49
N TYR A 49 8.91 -4.52 -1.66
CA TYR A 49 8.23 -4.18 -2.92
C TYR A 49 8.07 -5.36 -3.87
N LYS A 50 8.70 -6.51 -3.59
CA LYS A 50 8.69 -7.67 -4.50
C LYS A 50 7.39 -8.45 -4.54
N ILE A 51 6.54 -8.29 -3.52
CA ILE A 51 5.29 -9.05 -3.34
C ILE A 51 4.13 -8.07 -3.23
N ALA A 52 3.07 -8.31 -4.00
CA ALA A 52 1.83 -7.54 -3.94
C ALA A 52 0.63 -8.48 -3.90
N ARG A 53 -0.45 -8.05 -3.27
CA ARG A 53 -1.73 -8.77 -3.30
C ARG A 53 -2.53 -8.37 -4.56
N ILE A 54 -3.11 -9.35 -5.23
CA ILE A 54 -3.83 -9.18 -6.51
C ILE A 54 -5.33 -8.88 -6.27
N THR A 55 -5.86 -9.20 -5.08
CA THR A 55 -7.30 -9.23 -4.83
C THR A 55 -7.93 -7.87 -4.53
N PRO A 56 -9.16 -7.62 -5.01
CA PRO A 56 -9.88 -6.36 -4.83
C PRO A 56 -10.37 -6.06 -3.44
N LEU A 57 -11.10 -7.03 -2.92
CA LEU A 57 -12.27 -6.72 -2.12
C LEU A 57 -11.90 -6.60 -0.64
N VAL A 58 -10.60 -6.56 -0.34
CA VAL A 58 -10.09 -6.65 1.02
C VAL A 58 -9.64 -5.28 1.52
N LEU A 59 -10.48 -4.73 2.38
CA LEU A 59 -10.15 -3.64 3.29
C LEU A 59 -9.15 -4.14 4.33
N THR A 60 -7.85 -3.81 4.20
CA THR A 60 -6.90 -4.11 5.27
C THR A 60 -6.89 -2.95 6.26
N TYR A 61 -7.30 -3.26 7.49
CA TYR A 61 -7.45 -2.31 8.57
C TYR A 61 -6.32 -2.46 9.57
N TYR A 62 -5.44 -1.46 9.64
CA TYR A 62 -4.37 -1.44 10.63
C TYR A 62 -4.78 -0.55 11.79
N ARG A 63 -4.98 -1.14 12.99
CA ARG A 63 -5.15 -0.41 14.25
C ARG A 63 -3.86 -0.50 15.06
N LEU A 64 -3.21 0.63 15.28
CA LEU A 64 -1.98 0.74 16.06
C LEU A 64 -2.20 1.70 17.23
N CYS A 65 -2.20 1.20 18.45
CA CYS A 65 -2.43 2.02 19.62
C CYS A 65 -1.12 2.72 20.01
N LEU A 66 -1.08 4.05 19.87
CA LEU A 66 0.08 4.92 20.04
C LEU A 66 -0.19 5.94 21.15
N GLY A 67 0.87 6.50 21.71
CA GLY A 67 0.76 7.59 22.69
C GLY A 67 0.23 8.88 22.04
N ASN A 68 -0.10 9.89 22.85
CA ASN A 68 -0.51 11.19 22.33
C ASN A 68 0.73 11.97 21.83
N GLU A 69 0.98 11.96 20.54
CA GLU A 69 2.08 12.67 19.90
C GLU A 69 1.84 12.86 18.40
N ASN A 70 2.72 13.61 17.74
CA ASN A 70 2.81 13.67 16.29
C ASN A 70 3.63 12.49 15.76
N TYR A 71 3.04 11.72 14.85
CA TYR A 71 3.69 10.60 14.18
C TYR A 71 3.80 10.84 12.69
N ASN A 72 4.92 10.43 12.11
CA ASN A 72 5.10 10.35 10.67
C ASN A 72 4.71 8.96 10.19
N VAL A 73 3.58 8.87 9.50
CA VAL A 73 3.11 7.63 8.86
C VAL A 73 3.66 7.59 7.43
N SER A 74 4.61 6.71 7.17
CA SER A 74 5.17 6.48 5.84
C SER A 74 4.53 5.26 5.19
N LEU A 75 3.77 5.49 4.12
CA LEU A 75 3.12 4.47 3.32
C LEU A 75 4.00 4.15 2.11
N HIS A 76 4.40 2.88 1.97
CA HIS A 76 5.29 2.39 0.94
C HIS A 76 4.47 1.73 -0.19
N PHE A 77 4.68 2.16 -1.43
CA PHE A 77 3.99 1.63 -2.59
C PHE A 77 4.94 1.30 -3.74
N SER A 78 4.58 0.31 -4.55
CA SER A 78 5.19 0.02 -5.85
C SER A 78 4.15 -0.70 -6.71
N GLU A 79 3.97 -0.29 -7.96
CA GLU A 79 3.07 -0.99 -8.89
C GLU A 79 3.86 -2.05 -9.65
N ILE A 80 3.59 -3.33 -9.38
CA ILE A 80 4.33 -4.45 -9.95
C ILE A 80 3.48 -5.35 -10.85
N ILE A 81 2.18 -5.08 -10.96
CA ILE A 81 1.20 -5.85 -11.76
C ILE A 81 0.87 -5.09 -13.05
N ILE A 82 0.50 -3.81 -12.92
CA ILE A 82 0.17 -2.94 -14.05
C ILE A 82 1.46 -2.39 -14.64
N THR A 83 1.89 -2.94 -15.76
CA THR A 83 3.18 -2.67 -16.40
C THR A 83 3.15 -1.47 -17.37
N ASP A 84 4.32 -1.03 -17.81
CA ASP A 84 4.49 -0.03 -18.90
C ASP A 84 4.73 -0.67 -20.28
N ASP A 85 4.61 -2.00 -20.39
CA ASP A 85 4.85 -2.70 -21.65
C ASP A 85 3.62 -2.77 -22.56
N SER A 86 3.74 -3.42 -23.71
CA SER A 86 2.63 -3.57 -24.66
C SER A 86 1.66 -4.71 -24.32
N SER A 87 1.71 -5.25 -23.09
CA SER A 87 0.80 -6.31 -22.67
C SER A 87 -0.59 -5.75 -22.30
N PHE A 88 -1.58 -6.64 -22.19
CA PHE A 88 -2.93 -6.27 -21.73
C PHE A 88 -2.92 -5.54 -20.37
N TYR A 89 -1.96 -5.86 -19.50
CA TYR A 89 -1.86 -5.27 -18.16
C TYR A 89 -1.51 -3.78 -18.17
N SER A 90 -0.95 -3.24 -19.24
CA SER A 90 -0.54 -1.82 -19.27
C SER A 90 -1.71 -0.83 -19.42
N PHE A 91 -2.85 -1.32 -19.93
CA PHE A 91 -4.11 -0.58 -19.95
C PHE A 91 -4.81 -0.52 -18.60
N GLY A 92 -4.41 -1.39 -17.65
CA GLY A 92 -4.96 -1.42 -16.31
C GLY A 92 -4.69 -0.12 -15.56
N LYS A 93 -5.61 0.25 -14.66
CA LYS A 93 -5.39 1.29 -13.66
C LYS A 93 -5.86 0.79 -12.31
N ARG A 94 -5.07 1.06 -11.27
CA ARG A 94 -5.47 0.85 -9.88
C ARG A 94 -5.58 2.21 -9.21
N VAL A 95 -6.78 2.55 -8.80
CA VAL A 95 -7.11 3.83 -8.18
C VAL A 95 -7.80 3.55 -6.86
N PHE A 96 -7.30 4.14 -5.77
CA PHE A 96 -7.87 3.98 -4.44
C PHE A 96 -7.72 5.26 -3.64
N ASP A 97 -8.57 5.46 -2.67
CA ASP A 97 -8.40 6.54 -1.69
C ASP A 97 -7.46 6.07 -0.57
N ILE A 98 -6.80 7.00 0.13
CA ILE A 98 -6.01 6.74 1.32
C ILE A 98 -6.66 7.49 2.47
N TYR A 99 -6.94 6.77 3.56
CA TYR A 99 -7.49 7.34 4.78
C TYR A 99 -6.55 7.03 5.94
N VAL A 100 -6.34 8.01 6.80
CA VAL A 100 -5.54 7.90 8.03
C VAL A 100 -6.32 8.56 9.17
N GLN A 101 -6.46 7.84 10.29
CA GLN A 101 -7.38 8.19 11.38
C GLN A 101 -8.79 8.56 10.87
N GLU A 102 -9.32 7.74 9.95
CA GLU A 102 -10.67 7.92 9.36
C GLU A 102 -10.84 9.20 8.52
N ARG A 103 -9.75 9.96 8.29
CA ARG A 103 -9.75 11.14 7.44
C ARG A 103 -9.18 10.82 6.07
N LEU A 104 -9.86 11.24 5.02
CA LEU A 104 -9.38 11.17 3.65
C LEU A 104 -8.14 12.06 3.51
N VAL A 105 -6.98 11.46 3.23
CA VAL A 105 -5.71 12.16 3.06
C VAL A 105 -5.29 12.27 1.61
N VAL A 106 -5.60 11.26 0.79
CA VAL A 106 -5.33 11.28 -0.66
C VAL A 106 -6.52 10.65 -1.36
N LYS A 107 -7.13 11.36 -2.31
CA LYS A 107 -8.24 10.87 -3.12
C LYS A 107 -7.73 10.36 -4.46
N ASN A 108 -8.34 9.29 -4.99
CA ASN A 108 -8.04 8.74 -6.31
C ASN A 108 -6.55 8.48 -6.55
N PHE A 109 -5.85 7.95 -5.55
CA PHE A 109 -4.42 7.67 -5.65
C PHE A 109 -4.15 6.52 -6.62
N ASN A 110 -3.27 6.79 -7.59
CA ASN A 110 -2.77 5.82 -8.56
C ASN A 110 -1.26 5.69 -8.37
N ILE A 111 -0.79 4.50 -7.99
CA ILE A 111 0.63 4.25 -7.68
C ILE A 111 1.50 4.47 -8.92
N LYS A 112 1.10 3.92 -10.07
CA LYS A 112 1.86 4.00 -11.32
C LYS A 112 2.01 5.44 -11.78
N GLU A 113 0.91 6.19 -11.78
CA GLU A 113 0.92 7.61 -12.16
C GLU A 113 1.73 8.45 -11.17
N ALA A 114 1.61 8.20 -9.86
CA ALA A 114 2.39 8.90 -8.84
C ALA A 114 3.90 8.56 -8.86
N ALA A 115 4.27 7.43 -9.46
CA ALA A 115 5.66 7.00 -9.63
C ALA A 115 6.24 7.35 -11.01
N ASP A 116 5.44 7.86 -11.94
CA ASP A 116 5.73 8.04 -13.37
C ASP A 116 6.02 6.75 -14.16
N ARG A 117 6.10 5.59 -13.50
CA ARG A 117 6.35 4.27 -14.12
C ARG A 117 6.05 3.13 -13.15
N SER A 118 5.79 1.95 -13.71
CA SER A 118 5.71 0.68 -13.00
C SER A 118 7.06 0.27 -12.40
N GLY A 119 7.01 -0.44 -11.27
CA GLY A 119 8.16 -1.01 -10.57
C GLY A 119 9.05 -0.02 -9.82
N LYS A 120 8.77 1.29 -9.92
CA LYS A 120 9.47 2.32 -9.14
C LYS A 120 8.76 2.51 -7.79
N PRO A 121 9.46 2.30 -6.66
CA PRO A 121 8.85 2.54 -5.37
C PRO A 121 8.61 4.01 -5.11
N ILE A 122 7.55 4.30 -4.37
CA ILE A 122 7.21 5.64 -3.87
C ILE A 122 6.79 5.55 -2.42
N ILE A 123 7.07 6.61 -1.67
CA ILE A 123 6.71 6.73 -0.26
C ILE A 123 5.81 7.95 -0.10
N LYS A 124 4.67 7.77 0.56
CA LYS A 124 3.79 8.88 0.98
C LYS A 124 3.88 9.02 2.48
N THR A 125 4.45 10.13 2.93
CA THR A 125 4.57 10.46 4.36
C THR A 125 3.45 11.43 4.75
N ILE A 126 2.72 11.08 5.79
CA ILE A 126 1.60 11.84 6.34
C ILE A 126 1.91 12.09 7.81
N VAL A 127 1.83 13.35 8.23
CA VAL A 127 1.94 13.71 9.65
C VAL A 127 0.58 13.56 10.29
N VAL A 128 0.54 12.81 11.38
CA VAL A 128 -0.68 12.47 12.10
C VAL A 128 -0.53 12.89 13.55
N HIS A 129 -1.45 13.74 14.02
CA HIS A 129 -1.53 14.07 15.44
C HIS A 129 -2.44 13.06 16.13
N VAL A 130 -1.89 12.28 17.06
CA VAL A 130 -2.65 11.36 17.91
C VAL A 130 -3.01 12.10 19.18
N SER A 131 -4.31 12.27 19.43
CA SER A 131 -4.82 12.87 20.67
C SER A 131 -6.07 12.16 21.14
N ARG A 132 -6.28 12.21 22.45
CA ARG A 132 -7.53 11.80 23.09
C ARG A 132 -8.65 12.78 22.69
N LEU A 133 -9.81 12.24 22.30
CA LEU A 133 -11.06 13.02 22.16
C LEU A 133 -11.58 13.45 23.53
#